data_AF-A0A1F4Y1L5-F1
#
_entry.id   AF-A0A1F4Y1L5-F1
#
_cell.length_a   1.000
_cell.length_b   1.000
_cell.length_c   1.000
_cell.angle_alpha   90.00
_cell.angle_beta   90.00
_cell.angle_gamma   90.00
#
_symmetry.space_group_name_H-M   'P 1'
#
loop_
_entity.id
_entity.type
_entity.pdbx_description
1 polymer ?
#
loop_
_entity_poly.entity_id
_entity_poly.type
_entity_poly.pdbx_seq_one_letter_code
_entity_poly.pdbx_strand_id
1 'polypeptide(L)'
;MPSNIPFTFPYEFIPGQKGVVPRPVIPFQIGLTEATATHGFYALIDSGADMCLFSPAVADAIGIPDITTGSKDSVSGVVAGSKADYYVHQVVIKVGGWPYKISVGFMPSLAQLGYGIFGQKGFFDNFVVKMNLKKCEIELKRYS
;
A
#
# COMPACT_ATOMS: atom_id res chain seq x y z
N MET A 1 -11.25 14.70 21.47
CA MET A 1 -11.31 13.64 20.43
C MET A 1 -10.44 14.08 19.28
N PRO A 2 -9.55 13.25 18.71
CA PRO A 2 -8.81 13.68 17.53
C PRO A 2 -9.81 13.94 16.40
N SER A 3 -9.68 15.10 15.78
CA SER A 3 -10.60 15.61 14.75
C SER A 3 -10.79 14.59 13.62
N ASN A 4 -12.05 14.35 13.23
CA ASN A 4 -12.43 13.49 12.10
C ASN A 4 -12.20 14.19 10.74
N ILE A 5 -11.14 15.01 10.67
CA ILE A 5 -10.77 15.79 9.50
C ILE A 5 -10.08 14.83 8.52
N PRO A 6 -10.55 14.73 7.27
CA PRO A 6 -9.90 13.92 6.26
C PRO A 6 -8.48 14.42 5.95
N PHE A 7 -7.57 13.50 5.65
CA PHE A 7 -6.27 13.82 5.08
C PHE A 7 -6.43 14.00 3.58
N THR A 8 -5.77 15.03 3.01
CA THR A 8 -5.74 15.23 1.57
C THR A 8 -4.32 15.05 1.05
N PHE A 9 -4.18 14.25 -0.01
CA PHE A 9 -2.93 14.05 -0.75
C PHE A 9 -3.13 14.44 -2.22
N PRO A 10 -2.12 15.02 -2.88
CA PRO A 10 -2.15 15.22 -4.32
C PRO A 10 -1.97 13.87 -5.04
N TYR A 11 -2.39 13.82 -6.31
CA TYR A 11 -1.95 12.76 -7.22
C TYR A 11 -0.48 12.97 -7.60
N GLU A 12 0.24 11.87 -7.78
CA GLU A 12 1.60 11.89 -8.34
C GLU A 12 1.56 11.81 -9.86
N PHE A 13 2.33 12.67 -10.53
CA PHE A 13 2.40 12.74 -11.99
C PHE A 13 3.59 11.92 -12.49
N ILE A 14 3.33 10.68 -12.90
CA ILE A 14 4.37 9.68 -13.16
C ILE A 14 4.44 9.38 -14.66
N PRO A 15 5.64 9.18 -15.25
CA PRO A 15 5.77 8.71 -16.63
C PRO A 15 4.98 7.43 -16.89
N GLY A 16 4.07 7.49 -17.87
CA GLY A 16 3.36 6.34 -18.43
C GLY A 16 3.90 5.96 -19.80
N GLN A 17 3.28 4.97 -20.44
CA GLN A 17 3.67 4.55 -21.81
C GLN A 17 3.50 5.66 -22.85
N LYS A 18 2.55 6.58 -22.63
CA LYS A 18 2.29 7.74 -23.50
C LYS A 18 2.12 8.99 -22.64
N GLY A 19 3.24 9.67 -22.35
CA GLY A 19 3.25 10.91 -21.58
C GLY A 19 3.15 10.68 -20.07
N VAL A 20 2.78 11.74 -19.35
CA VAL A 20 2.69 11.75 -17.89
C VAL A 20 1.26 11.40 -17.47
N VAL A 21 1.10 10.50 -16.51
CA VAL A 21 -0.20 10.02 -16.01
C VAL A 21 -0.32 10.34 -14.53
N PRO A 22 -1.38 11.04 -14.09
CA PRO A 22 -1.66 11.22 -12.66
C PRO A 22 -2.08 9.89 -12.04
N ARG A 23 -1.46 9.51 -10.92
CA ARG A 23 -1.78 8.28 -10.18
C ARG A 23 -2.04 8.56 -8.70
N PRO A 24 -2.96 7.83 -8.07
CA PRO A 24 -3.29 8.00 -6.66
C PRO A 24 -2.24 7.31 -5.77
N VAL A 25 -1.03 7.87 -5.72
CA VAL A 25 0.08 7.37 -4.91
C VAL A 25 0.20 8.22 -3.66
N ILE A 26 0.31 7.58 -2.49
CA ILE A 26 0.48 8.30 -1.21
C ILE A 26 1.74 7.84 -0.47
N PRO A 27 2.39 8.73 0.30
CA PRO A 27 3.44 8.34 1.21
C PRO A 27 2.87 7.63 2.43
N PHE A 28 3.61 6.66 2.95
CA PHE A 28 3.33 5.99 4.21
C PHE A 28 4.63 5.58 4.90
N GLN A 29 4.55 5.25 6.19
CA GLN A 29 5.66 4.61 6.91
C GLN A 29 5.30 3.18 7.24
N ILE A 30 6.29 2.30 7.38
CA ILE A 30 6.08 0.89 7.71
C ILE A 30 7.16 0.35 8.66
N GLY A 31 6.78 -0.59 9.49
CA GLY A 31 7.65 -1.32 10.41
C GLY A 31 6.95 -2.51 11.05
N LEU A 32 7.68 -3.30 11.82
CA LEU A 32 7.11 -4.44 12.56
C LEU A 32 6.27 -4.04 13.77
N THR A 33 6.49 -2.82 14.28
CA THR A 33 5.79 -2.26 15.43
C THR A 33 5.52 -0.78 15.17
N GLU A 34 4.65 -0.15 15.97
CA GLU A 34 4.43 1.29 15.88
C GLU A 34 5.72 2.09 16.11
N ALA A 35 6.59 1.67 17.03
CA ALA A 35 7.86 2.33 17.32
C ALA A 35 8.83 2.23 16.12
N THR A 36 8.82 1.12 15.40
CA THR A 36 9.71 0.87 14.24
C THR A 36 9.09 1.25 12.90
N ALA A 37 7.82 1.67 12.88
CA ALA A 37 7.14 2.17 11.69
C ALA A 37 7.62 3.59 11.35
N THR A 38 8.84 3.66 10.80
CA THR A 38 9.56 4.90 10.47
C THR A 38 10.08 4.92 9.04
N HIS A 39 10.18 3.77 8.36
CA HIS A 39 10.69 3.68 7.00
C HIS A 39 9.65 4.20 6.00
N GLY A 40 10.01 5.25 5.26
CA GLY A 40 9.12 5.92 4.31
C GLY A 40 9.08 5.24 2.95
N PHE A 41 7.88 4.93 2.46
CA PHE A 41 7.62 4.37 1.14
C PHE A 41 6.40 5.03 0.50
N TYR A 42 6.14 4.66 -0.75
CA TYR A 42 4.99 5.12 -1.51
C TYR A 42 4.18 3.93 -2.01
N ALA A 43 2.87 4.05 -1.94
CA ALA A 43 1.95 3.02 -2.43
C ALA A 43 0.86 3.63 -3.31
N LEU A 44 0.55 2.93 -4.41
CA LEU A 44 -0.60 3.17 -5.24
C LEU A 44 -1.86 2.67 -4.54
N ILE A 45 -2.88 3.52 -4.43
CA ILE A 45 -4.20 3.12 -3.96
C ILE A 45 -4.93 2.42 -5.10
N ASP A 46 -5.27 1.15 -4.90
CA ASP A 46 -5.91 0.30 -5.91
C ASP A 46 -7.05 -0.51 -5.31
N SER A 47 -8.28 -0.05 -5.51
CA SER A 47 -9.48 -0.78 -5.05
C SER A 47 -9.72 -2.10 -5.79
N GLY A 48 -9.02 -2.34 -6.91
CA GLY A 48 -9.06 -3.59 -7.66
C GLY A 48 -8.16 -4.70 -7.08
N ALA A 49 -7.30 -4.37 -6.12
CA ALA A 49 -6.46 -5.35 -5.43
C ALA A 49 -7.13 -5.82 -4.13
N ASP A 50 -7.16 -7.13 -3.88
CA ASP A 50 -7.78 -7.70 -2.68
C ASP A 50 -7.02 -7.37 -1.38
N MET A 51 -5.71 -7.16 -1.46
CA MET A 51 -4.87 -6.86 -0.30
C MET A 51 -3.74 -5.90 -0.62
N CYS A 52 -3.12 -5.37 0.42
CA CYS A 52 -1.90 -4.58 0.30
C CYS A 52 -0.71 -5.47 -0.10
N LEU A 53 0.04 -5.06 -1.13
CA LEU A 53 1.14 -5.82 -1.71
C LEU A 53 2.41 -4.97 -1.81
N PHE A 54 3.54 -5.52 -1.36
CA PHE A 54 4.84 -4.84 -1.35
C PHE A 54 5.95 -5.71 -1.92
N SER A 55 7.05 -5.09 -2.37
CA SER A 55 8.22 -5.82 -2.87
C SER A 55 9.03 -6.37 -1.69
N PRO A 56 9.90 -7.38 -1.92
CA PRO A 56 10.77 -7.90 -0.86
C PRO A 56 11.71 -6.84 -0.26
N ALA A 57 12.09 -5.83 -1.03
CA ALA A 57 12.93 -4.72 -0.55
C ALA A 57 12.29 -3.96 0.62
N VAL A 58 10.95 -3.87 0.66
CA VAL A 58 10.22 -3.29 1.79
C VAL A 58 10.32 -4.19 3.03
N ALA A 59 10.26 -5.51 2.84
CA ALA A 59 10.40 -6.49 3.91
C ALA A 59 11.80 -6.45 4.53
N ASP A 60 12.83 -6.42 3.67
CA ASP A 60 14.23 -6.31 4.09
C ASP A 60 14.46 -5.03 4.91
N ALA A 61 13.92 -3.90 4.44
CA ALA A 61 14.05 -2.61 5.11
C ALA A 61 13.41 -2.58 6.51
N ILE A 62 12.37 -3.38 6.77
CA ILE A 62 11.73 -3.46 8.09
C ILE A 62 12.23 -4.62 8.95
N GLY A 63 13.24 -5.37 8.49
CA GLY A 63 13.87 -6.45 9.25
C GLY A 63 13.23 -7.82 9.08
N ILE A 64 12.60 -8.12 7.94
CA ILE A 64 12.12 -9.46 7.57
C ILE A 64 13.09 -10.04 6.52
N PRO A 65 14.08 -10.85 6.92
CA PRO A 65 15.11 -11.36 6.00
C PRO A 65 14.62 -12.51 5.10
N ASP A 66 13.55 -13.19 5.50
CA ASP A 66 12.95 -14.27 4.74
C ASP A 66 11.43 -14.16 4.75
N ILE A 67 10.90 -13.62 3.65
CA ILE A 67 9.45 -13.46 3.46
C ILE A 67 8.72 -14.80 3.38
N THR A 68 9.39 -15.91 3.05
CA THR A 68 8.74 -17.22 2.85
C THR A 68 8.26 -17.85 4.15
N THR A 69 8.70 -17.32 5.29
CA THR A 69 8.19 -17.65 6.63
C THR A 69 6.74 -17.20 6.86
N GLY A 70 6.24 -16.29 6.02
CA GLY A 70 4.84 -15.87 6.01
C GLY A 70 3.91 -16.90 5.38
N SER A 71 2.59 -16.70 5.53
CA SER A 71 1.61 -17.57 4.88
C SER A 71 1.59 -17.34 3.37
N LYS A 72 1.85 -18.38 2.58
CA LYS A 72 1.84 -18.30 1.11
C LYS A 72 0.41 -18.18 0.57
N ASP A 73 0.20 -17.27 -0.37
CA ASP A 73 -1.03 -17.16 -1.16
C ASP A 73 -0.69 -16.62 -2.57
N SER A 74 -1.68 -16.42 -3.43
CA SER A 74 -1.49 -15.98 -4.81
C SER A 74 -2.54 -14.97 -5.25
N VAL A 75 -2.18 -14.07 -6.15
CA VAL A 75 -3.12 -13.13 -6.80
C VAL A 75 -3.14 -13.38 -8.29
N SER A 76 -4.29 -13.12 -8.91
CA SER A 76 -4.43 -13.09 -10.37
C SER A 76 -4.74 -11.67 -10.84
N GLY A 77 -4.11 -11.26 -11.94
CA GLY A 77 -4.37 -9.97 -12.57
C GLY A 77 -5.51 -10.00 -13.58
N VAL A 78 -5.59 -8.95 -14.40
CA VAL A 78 -6.59 -8.79 -15.47
C VAL A 78 -6.50 -9.90 -16.53
N VAL A 79 -5.29 -10.44 -16.77
CA VAL A 79 -5.07 -11.54 -17.70
C VAL A 79 -5.38 -12.87 -17.02
N ALA A 80 -6.42 -13.54 -17.49
CA ALA A 80 -6.83 -14.86 -16.99
C ALA A 80 -5.67 -15.86 -17.07
N GLY A 81 -5.49 -16.62 -15.98
CA GLY A 81 -4.44 -17.63 -15.87
C GLY A 81 -3.07 -17.11 -15.43
N SER A 82 -2.84 -15.79 -15.39
CA SER A 82 -1.65 -15.25 -14.73
C SER A 82 -1.82 -15.28 -13.21
N LYS A 83 -0.86 -15.89 -12.51
CA LYS A 83 -0.82 -15.93 -11.05
C LYS A 83 0.56 -15.51 -10.58
N ALA A 84 0.59 -14.75 -9.49
CA ALA A 84 1.81 -14.38 -8.79
C ALA A 84 1.67 -14.75 -7.31
N ASP A 85 2.66 -15.46 -6.80
CA ASP A 85 2.73 -15.83 -5.39
C ASP A 85 3.14 -14.62 -4.53
N TYR A 86 2.61 -14.55 -3.33
CA TYR A 86 3.05 -13.63 -2.29
C TYR A 86 3.01 -14.29 -0.92
N TYR A 87 3.68 -13.68 0.06
CA TYR A 87 3.78 -14.19 1.42
C TYR A 87 3.26 -13.19 2.43
N VAL A 88 2.32 -13.60 3.25
CA VAL A 88 1.57 -12.73 4.15
C VAL A 88 2.28 -12.56 5.49
N HIS A 89 2.47 -11.32 5.90
CA HIS A 89 3.06 -10.91 7.17
C HIS A 89 2.20 -9.86 7.88
N GLN A 90 2.33 -9.79 9.20
CA GLN A 90 1.75 -8.73 10.02
C GLN A 90 2.75 -7.58 10.15
N VAL A 91 2.30 -6.36 9.84
CA VAL A 91 3.10 -5.15 9.94
C VAL A 91 2.28 -4.01 10.55
N VAL A 92 2.95 -2.91 10.89
CA VAL A 92 2.32 -1.64 11.20
C VAL A 92 2.65 -0.65 10.09
N ILE A 93 1.61 -0.06 9.49
CA ILE A 93 1.76 1.11 8.62
C ILE A 93 1.38 2.38 9.37
N LYS A 94 1.98 3.51 9.02
CA LYS A 94 1.51 4.84 9.41
C LYS A 94 1.11 5.66 8.19
N VAL A 95 -0.10 6.17 8.20
CA VAL A 95 -0.64 7.07 7.16
C VAL A 95 -1.17 8.32 7.86
N GLY A 96 -0.70 9.49 7.44
CA GLY A 96 -1.03 10.76 8.11
C GLY A 96 -0.63 10.80 9.60
N GLY A 97 0.40 10.03 9.98
CA GLY A 97 0.89 9.89 11.35
C GLY A 97 0.17 8.86 12.23
N TRP A 98 -0.90 8.22 11.73
CA TRP A 98 -1.68 7.26 12.50
C TRP A 98 -1.27 5.81 12.23
N PRO A 99 -1.03 5.00 13.27
CA PRO A 99 -0.62 3.60 13.10
C PRO A 99 -1.81 2.67 12.85
N TYR A 100 -1.59 1.69 11.98
CA TYR A 100 -2.55 0.62 11.68
C TYR A 100 -1.80 -0.71 11.60
N LYS A 101 -2.24 -1.69 12.38
CA LYS A 101 -1.74 -3.06 12.27
C LYS A 101 -2.51 -3.78 11.18
N ILE A 102 -1.79 -4.26 10.17
CA ILE A 102 -2.40 -4.79 8.94
C ILE A 102 -1.69 -6.05 8.46
N SER A 103 -2.40 -6.88 7.68
CA SER A 103 -1.81 -7.97 6.91
C SER A 103 -1.37 -7.45 5.54
N VAL A 104 -0.14 -7.76 5.13
CA VAL A 104 0.41 -7.39 3.81
C VAL A 104 1.04 -8.59 3.14
N GLY A 105 0.94 -8.67 1.82
CA GLY A 105 1.65 -9.66 1.03
C GLY A 105 2.97 -9.11 0.49
N PHE A 106 4.08 -9.80 0.74
CA PHE A 106 5.34 -9.55 0.04
C PHE A 106 5.41 -10.42 -1.22
N MET A 107 5.44 -9.78 -2.38
CA MET A 107 5.37 -10.44 -3.68
C MET A 107 6.73 -10.38 -4.37
N PRO A 108 7.43 -11.51 -4.57
CA PRO A 108 8.76 -11.54 -5.20
C PRO A 108 8.80 -10.94 -6.61
N SER A 109 7.71 -11.08 -7.37
CA SER A 109 7.60 -10.58 -8.74
C SER A 109 7.20 -9.09 -8.82
N LEU A 110 6.92 -8.43 -7.69
CA LEU A 110 6.62 -7.01 -7.68
C LEU A 110 7.92 -6.20 -7.83
N ALA A 111 7.89 -5.19 -8.71
CA ALA A 111 9.07 -4.39 -9.04
C ALA A 111 9.70 -3.77 -7.77
N GLN A 112 11.00 -4.01 -7.56
CA GLN A 112 11.70 -3.62 -6.33
C GLN A 112 11.72 -2.10 -6.07
N LEU A 113 11.82 -1.30 -7.13
CA LEU A 113 11.81 0.18 -7.08
C LEU A 113 10.42 0.77 -7.39
N GLY A 114 9.40 -0.08 -7.51
CA GLY A 114 8.04 0.34 -7.79
C GLY A 114 7.30 0.82 -6.55
N TYR A 115 6.14 1.42 -6.77
CA TYR A 115 5.18 1.69 -5.71
C TYR A 115 4.62 0.38 -5.15
N GLY A 116 4.41 0.34 -3.84
CA GLY A 116 3.55 -0.65 -3.22
C GLY A 116 2.11 -0.54 -3.71
N ILE A 117 1.27 -1.48 -3.33
CA ILE A 117 -0.17 -1.45 -3.59
C ILE A 117 -0.91 -1.42 -2.26
N PHE A 118 -1.82 -0.47 -2.12
CA PHE A 118 -2.83 -0.45 -1.06
C PHE A 118 -4.15 -0.99 -1.62
N GLY A 119 -4.50 -2.20 -1.20
CA GLY A 119 -5.70 -2.92 -1.63
C GLY A 119 -6.78 -2.98 -0.54
N GLN A 120 -7.83 -3.76 -0.81
CA GLN A 120 -9.05 -3.82 0.01
C GLN A 120 -8.76 -4.17 1.47
N LYS A 121 -8.03 -5.28 1.72
CA LYS A 121 -7.60 -5.70 3.05
C LYS A 121 -6.31 -4.98 3.46
N GLY A 122 -6.31 -4.41 4.65
CA GLY A 122 -5.20 -3.66 5.23
C GLY A 122 -5.26 -2.15 5.00
N PHE A 123 -5.85 -1.66 3.90
CA PHE A 123 -5.98 -0.22 3.67
C PHE A 123 -7.43 0.26 3.60
N PHE A 124 -8.22 -0.20 2.63
CA PHE A 124 -9.61 0.28 2.49
C PHE A 124 -10.53 -0.15 3.64
N ASP A 125 -10.15 -1.18 4.41
CA ASP A 125 -10.80 -1.56 5.67
C ASP A 125 -10.56 -0.56 6.81
N ASN A 126 -9.52 0.27 6.73
CA ASN A 126 -9.17 1.28 7.73
C ASN A 126 -9.58 2.70 7.33
N PHE A 127 -9.83 2.94 6.03
CA PHE A 127 -10.16 4.26 5.49
C PHE A 127 -11.35 4.25 4.54
N VAL A 128 -12.21 5.26 4.66
CA VAL A 128 -13.01 5.75 3.54
C VAL A 128 -12.08 6.54 2.61
N VAL A 129 -11.98 6.09 1.36
CA VAL A 129 -11.08 6.64 0.35
C VAL A 129 -11.88 7.30 -0.75
N LYS A 130 -11.55 8.55 -1.06
CA LYS A 130 -12.15 9.29 -2.18
C LYS A 130 -11.07 9.81 -3.10
N MET A 131 -11.12 9.38 -4.35
CA MET A 131 -10.18 9.71 -5.40
C MET A 131 -10.85 10.65 -6.41
N ASN A 132 -10.37 11.89 -6.52
CA ASN A 132 -10.88 12.87 -7.46
C ASN A 132 -9.84 13.21 -8.52
N LEU A 133 -9.86 12.45 -9.63
CA LEU A 133 -8.93 12.65 -10.74
C LEU A 133 -9.00 14.05 -11.36
N LYS A 134 -10.20 14.63 -11.50
CA LYS A 134 -10.36 15.97 -12.10
C LYS A 134 -9.69 17.06 -11.26
N LYS A 135 -9.66 16.89 -9.95
CA LYS A 135 -8.96 17.78 -9.02
C LYS A 135 -7.53 17.33 -8.69
N CYS A 136 -7.16 16.11 -9.08
CA CYS A 136 -5.91 15.46 -8.66
C CYS A 136 -5.76 15.42 -7.13
N GLU A 137 -6.84 15.09 -6.43
CA GLU A 137 -6.92 15.04 -4.96
C GLU A 137 -7.37 13.67 -4.47
N ILE A 138 -6.71 13.17 -3.44
CA ILE A 138 -7.04 11.95 -2.70
C ILE A 138 -7.45 12.38 -1.30
N GLU A 139 -8.63 12.00 -0.86
CA GLU A 139 -9.13 12.26 0.48
C GLU A 139 -9.24 10.94 1.25
N LEU A 140 -8.59 10.85 2.42
CA LEU A 140 -8.65 9.70 3.32
C LEU A 140 -9.35 10.11 4.61
N LYS A 141 -10.42 9.40 4.95
CA LYS A 141 -11.12 9.56 6.22
C LYS A 141 -11.08 8.24 6.98
N ARG A 142 -10.71 8.28 8.26
CA ARG A 142 -10.68 7.09 9.12
C ARG A 142 -12.10 6.63 9.44
N TYR A 143 -12.30 5.32 9.60
CA TYR A 143 -13.49 4.85 10.29
C TYR A 143 -13.40 5.26 11.77
N SER A 144 -14.52 5.75 12.30
CA SER A 144 -14.70 6.19 13.68
C SER A 144 -15.08 5.03 14.59
#